data_AF-A0A916D293-F1
#
_entry.id   AF-A0A916D293-F1
#
_cell.length_a   1.000
_cell.length_b   1.000
_cell.length_c   1.000
_cell.angle_alpha   90.00
_cell.angle_beta   90.00
_cell.angle_gamma   90.00
#
_symmetry.space_group_name_H-M   'P 1'
#
loop_
_entity.id
_entity.type
_entity.pdbx_description
1 polymer ?
#
loop_
_entity_poly.entity_id
_entity_poly.type
_entity_poly.pdbx_seq_one_letter_code
_entity_poly.pdbx_strand_id
1 'polypeptide(L)'
;MSTLPHYPLVTDYLTHWARVAPEREVMVLGARRSTYAQVAREVDRLARAFLASGVRRGERVAVMGTPSRASSSASQRMPRGITAKRSTRSRTSVDPSSAW
;
A
#
# COMPACT_ATOMS: atom_id res chain seq x y z
N MET A 1 7.25 2.61 24.14
CA MET A 1 7.19 2.19 22.72
C MET A 1 5.73 2.10 22.34
N SER A 2 5.23 2.93 21.43
CA SER A 2 3.81 2.85 21.03
C SER A 2 3.62 1.67 20.10
N THR A 3 2.89 0.66 20.57
CA THR A 3 2.51 -0.51 19.78
C THR A 3 1.55 -0.04 18.68
N LEU A 4 1.98 -0.12 17.42
CA LEU A 4 1.08 0.18 16.31
C LEU A 4 -0.05 -0.86 16.29
N PRO A 5 -1.30 -0.46 16.00
CA PRO A 5 -2.38 -1.41 15.86
C PRO A 5 -2.02 -2.46 14.82
N HIS A 6 -2.12 -3.73 15.19
CA HIS A 6 -1.81 -4.87 14.33
C HIS A 6 -3.12 -5.53 13.88
N TYR A 7 -3.46 -5.38 12.60
CA TYR A 7 -4.61 -6.08 12.03
C TYR A 7 -4.19 -7.40 11.40
N PRO A 8 -5.09 -8.41 11.38
CA PRO A 8 -4.79 -9.73 10.81
C PRO A 8 -4.45 -9.68 9.32
N LEU A 9 -5.12 -8.82 8.55
CA LEU A 9 -4.88 -8.64 7.12
C LEU A 9 -4.39 -7.22 6.82
N VAL A 10 -3.50 -7.09 5.84
CA VAL A 10 -3.06 -5.79 5.33
C VAL A 10 -4.24 -4.96 4.83
N THR A 11 -5.26 -5.61 4.26
CA THR A 11 -6.50 -4.97 3.78
C THR A 11 -7.34 -4.37 4.91
N ASP A 12 -7.23 -4.85 6.14
CA ASP A 12 -8.05 -4.37 7.26
C ASP A 12 -7.71 -2.94 7.65
N TYR A 13 -6.46 -2.50 7.42
CA TYR A 13 -6.07 -1.10 7.59
C TYR A 13 -6.86 -0.18 6.64
N LEU A 14 -7.04 -0.59 5.38
CA LEU A 14 -7.83 0.17 4.41
C LEU A 14 -9.29 0.23 4.86
N THR A 15 -9.86 -0.91 5.25
CA THR A 15 -11.25 -1.01 5.75
C THR A 15 -11.48 -0.13 6.97
N HIS A 16 -10.55 -0.12 7.92
CA HIS A 16 -10.62 0.72 9.11
C HIS A 16 -10.69 2.20 8.74
N TRP A 17 -9.74 2.69 7.94
CA TRP A 17 -9.67 4.11 7.58
C TRP A 17 -10.78 4.55 6.63
N ALA A 18 -11.31 3.66 5.79
CA ALA A 18 -12.51 3.93 4.99
C ALA A 18 -13.75 4.18 5.86
N ARG A 19 -13.82 3.65 7.09
CA ARG A 19 -14.89 3.93 8.05
C ARG A 19 -14.61 5.17 8.89
N VAL A 20 -13.37 5.30 9.37
CA VAL A 20 -12.98 6.39 10.29
C VAL A 20 -12.87 7.75 9.58
N ALA A 21 -12.34 7.78 8.36
CA ALA A 21 -12.10 9.00 7.61
C ALA A 21 -12.29 8.78 6.10
N PRO A 22 -13.53 8.51 5.64
CA PRO A 22 -13.82 8.12 4.26
C PRO A 22 -13.33 9.13 3.21
N GLU A 23 -13.45 10.42 3.50
CA GLU A 23 -13.10 11.52 2.59
C GLU A 23 -11.62 11.93 2.66
N ARG A 24 -10.82 11.31 3.54
CA ARG A 24 -9.39 11.60 3.62
C ARG A 24 -8.67 11.03 2.41
N GLU A 25 -7.84 11.84 1.77
CA GLU A 25 -6.98 11.42 0.66
C GLU A 25 -5.96 10.38 1.15
N VAL A 26 -5.87 9.25 0.42
CA VAL A 26 -4.95 8.14 0.74
C VAL A 26 -3.92 7.93 -0.37
N MET A 27 -4.25 8.27 -1.62
CA MET A 27 -3.42 7.96 -2.77
C MET A 27 -3.43 9.11 -3.78
N VAL A 28 -2.23 9.43 -4.27
CA VAL A 28 -2.01 10.37 -5.38
C VAL A 28 -1.18 9.67 -6.43
N LEU A 29 -1.74 9.55 -7.63
CA LEU A 29 -1.12 8.93 -8.80
C LEU A 29 -1.14 9.92 -9.97
N GLY A 30 -0.04 10.65 -10.16
CA GLY A 30 -0.01 11.77 -11.09
C GLY A 30 -1.02 12.84 -10.68
N ALA A 31 -1.96 13.17 -11.57
CA ALA A 31 -3.06 14.10 -11.29
C ALA A 31 -4.23 13.45 -10.54
N ARG A 32 -4.31 12.11 -10.48
CA ARG A 32 -5.42 11.41 -9.83
C ARG A 32 -5.22 11.42 -8.32
N ARG A 33 -6.26 11.86 -7.62
CA ARG A 33 -6.38 11.83 -6.16
C ARG A 33 -7.52 10.90 -5.79
N SER A 34 -7.30 10.03 -4.80
CA SER A 34 -8.33 9.11 -4.33
C SER A 34 -8.45 9.15 -2.81
N THR A 35 -9.69 9.13 -2.32
CA THR A 35 -10.02 9.03 -0.89
C THR A 35 -10.03 7.57 -0.41
N TYR A 36 -9.99 7.36 0.90
CA TYR A 36 -10.11 6.01 1.48
C TYR A 36 -11.39 5.29 1.02
N ALA A 37 -12.53 5.99 0.97
CA ALA A 37 -13.78 5.39 0.52
C ALA A 37 -13.73 4.97 -0.96
N GLN A 38 -13.09 5.76 -1.83
CA GLN A 38 -12.95 5.45 -3.25
C GLN A 38 -12.04 4.23 -3.46
N VAL A 39 -10.89 4.19 -2.79
CA VAL A 39 -9.95 3.06 -2.90
C VAL A 39 -10.57 1.77 -2.36
N ALA A 40 -11.31 1.82 -1.24
CA ALA A 40 -12.01 0.66 -0.71
C ALA A 40 -13.03 0.07 -1.72
N ARG A 41 -13.82 0.94 -2.37
CA ARG A 41 -14.76 0.51 -3.42
C ARG A 41 -14.07 -0.11 -4.63
N GLU A 42 -12.92 0.44 -5.05
CA GLU A 42 -12.14 -0.10 -6.16
C GLU A 42 -11.55 -1.48 -5.81
N VAL A 43 -11.03 -1.64 -4.59
CA VAL A 43 -10.52 -2.93 -4.09
C VAL A 43 -11.64 -3.97 -4.04
N ASP A 44 -12.81 -3.62 -3.49
CA ASP A 44 -13.96 -4.53 -3.43
C ASP A 44 -14.43 -4.96 -4.82
N ARG A 45 -14.46 -4.02 -5.78
CA ARG A 45 -14.80 -4.32 -7.17
C ARG A 45 -13.80 -5.30 -7.79
N LEU A 46 -12.50 -5.08 -7.58
CA LEU A 46 -11.46 -5.96 -8.11
C LEU A 46 -11.49 -7.35 -7.45
N ALA A 47 -11.69 -7.41 -6.12
CA ALA A 47 -11.82 -8.66 -5.39
C ALA A 47 -12.99 -9.51 -5.92
N ARG A 48 -14.16 -8.89 -6.17
CA ARG A 48 -15.30 -9.58 -6.80
C ARG A 48 -14.98 -10.09 -8.20
N ALA A 49 -14.22 -9.33 -8.98
CA ALA A 49 -13.80 -9.76 -10.30
C ALA A 49 -12.86 -10.99 -10.23
N PHE A 50 -11.92 -11.03 -9.27
CA PHE A 50 -11.08 -12.20 -9.05
C PHE A 50 -11.88 -13.43 -8.60
N LEU A 51 -12.85 -13.25 -7.70
CA LEU A 51 -13.74 -14.35 -7.30
C LEU A 51 -14.55 -14.87 -8.50
N ALA A 52 -15.08 -13.97 -9.33
CA ALA A 52 -15.82 -14.32 -10.54
C ALA A 52 -14.94 -15.01 -11.60
N SER A 53 -13.63 -14.70 -11.65
CA SER A 53 -12.68 -15.40 -12.52
C SER A 53 -12.17 -16.73 -11.93
N GLY A 54 -12.71 -17.15 -10.77
CA GLY A 54 -12.42 -18.44 -10.16
C GLY A 54 -11.24 -18.46 -9.19
N VAL A 55 -10.68 -17.29 -8.82
CA VAL A 55 -9.55 -17.23 -7.87
C VAL A 55 -9.98 -17.75 -6.51
N ARG A 56 -9.16 -18.63 -5.92
CA ARG A 56 -9.42 -19.26 -4.61
C ARG A 56 -8.40 -18.84 -3.56
N ARG A 57 -8.75 -19.08 -2.30
CA ARG A 57 -7.84 -18.87 -1.16
C ARG A 57 -6.58 -19.72 -1.35
N GLY A 58 -5.42 -19.08 -1.19
CA GLY A 58 -4.11 -19.73 -1.36
C GLY A 58 -3.56 -19.68 -2.79
N GLU A 59 -4.34 -19.20 -3.77
CA GLU A 59 -3.85 -19.00 -5.12
C GLU A 59 -3.03 -17.72 -5.25
N ARG A 60 -2.10 -17.73 -6.22
CA ARG A 60 -1.18 -16.63 -6.49
C ARG A 60 -1.65 -15.87 -7.71
N VAL A 61 -1.81 -14.55 -7.56
CA VAL A 61 -2.16 -13.64 -8.65
C VAL A 61 -0.93 -12.78 -8.96
N ALA A 62 -0.45 -12.81 -10.20
CA ALA A 62 0.64 -11.97 -10.64
C ALA A 62 0.17 -10.53 -10.84
N VAL A 63 0.92 -9.56 -10.31
CA VAL A 63 0.69 -8.13 -10.55
C VAL A 63 1.81 -7.63 -11.45
N MET A 64 1.46 -7.17 -12.66
CA MET A 64 2.38 -6.54 -13.59
C MET A 64 1.93 -5.11 -13.84
N GLY A 65 2.84 -4.17 -13.62
CA GLY A 65 2.58 -2.76 -13.84
C GLY A 65 3.85 -1.95 -13.70
N THR A 66 3.87 -0.76 -14.30
CA THR A 66 4.97 0.17 -14.10
C THR A 66 5.00 0.58 -12.63
N PRO A 67 6.15 0.54 -11.94
CA PRO A 67 6.29 1.09 -10.61
C PRO A 67 5.96 2.58 -10.66
N SER A 68 4.73 2.93 -10.33
CA SER A 68 4.34 4.33 -10.31
C SER A 68 4.94 4.95 -9.04
N ARG A 69 5.66 6.06 -9.20
CA ARG A 69 5.94 6.93 -8.08
C ARG A 69 4.63 7.59 -7.72
N ALA A 70 3.89 6.98 -6.79
CA ALA A 70 2.85 7.72 -6.07
C ALA A 70 3.57 8.94 -5.48
N SER A 71 3.41 10.10 -6.11
CA SER A 71 4.04 11.32 -5.64
C SER A 71 3.35 11.64 -4.33
N SER A 72 4.04 11.42 -3.22
CA SER A 72 3.56 11.75 -1.88
C SER A 72 3.52 13.27 -1.68
N SER A 73 2.83 14.02 -2.56
CA SER A 73 2.46 15.41 -2.28
C SER A 73 1.46 15.49 -1.11
N ALA A 74 0.89 14.36 -0.67
CA ALA A 74 0.10 14.25 0.55
C ALA A 74 0.92 14.42 1.85
N SER A 75 2.26 14.55 1.78
CA SER A 75 3.11 14.64 2.98
C SER A 75 3.03 15.99 3.74
N GLN A 76 2.24 16.97 3.31
CA GLN A 76 2.19 18.29 3.98
C GLN A 76 1.20 18.41 5.16
N ARG A 77 0.44 17.37 5.50
CA ARG A 77 -0.41 17.37 6.71
C ARG A 77 -0.39 16.02 7.42
N MET A 78 0.78 15.68 7.98
CA MET A 78 0.91 14.56 8.93
C MET A 78 0.84 15.11 10.36
N PRO A 79 -0.09 14.65 11.23
CA PRO A 79 0.02 14.90 12.66
C PRO A 79 1.32 14.26 13.18
N ARG A 80 2.02 14.99 14.05
CA ARG A 80 3.30 14.58 14.66
C ARG A 80 3.15 13.19 15.29
N GLY A 81 3.77 12.16 14.71
CA GLY A 81 3.75 10.83 15.35
C GLY A 81 4.20 9.63 14.52
N ILE A 82 4.24 9.69 13.19
CA ILE A 82 4.63 8.54 12.36
C ILE A 82 5.85 8.90 11.51
N THR A 83 7.02 8.45 11.96
CA THR A 83 8.31 8.64 11.28
C THR A 83 8.37 7.82 9.99
N ALA A 84 8.51 8.49 8.85
CA ALA A 84 8.82 7.85 7.58
C ALA A 84 10.20 7.18 7.67
N LYS A 85 10.25 5.87 7.42
CA LYS A 85 11.50 5.10 7.42
C LYS A 85 12.32 5.48 6.17
N ARG A 86 13.21 6.47 6.31
CA ARG A 86 14.23 6.79 5.29
C ARG A 86 15.27 5.67 5.33
N SER A 87 15.13 4.68 4.46
CA SER A 87 16.15 3.65 4.24
C SER A 87 17.28 4.25 3.39
N THR A 88 18.36 4.67 4.04
CA THR A 88 19.66 4.86 3.40
C THR A 88 20.21 3.47 3.11
N ARG A 89 20.05 3.00 1.87
CA ARG A 89 20.67 1.74 1.43
C ARG A 89 22.15 2.04 1.14
N SER A 90 23.02 1.76 2.10
CA SER A 90 24.46 1.65 1.86
C SER A 90 24.69 0.48 0.91
N ARG A 91 25.27 0.77 -0.26
CA ARG A 91 25.63 -0.22 -1.27
C ARG A 91 26.89 -0.94 -0.78
N THR A 92 26.75 -2.06 -0.07
CA THR A 92 27.87 -2.97 0.13
C THR A 92 28.13 -3.69 -1.19
N SER A 93 29.27 -3.39 -1.81
CA SER A 93 29.80 -4.11 -2.96
C SER A 93 30.06 -5.55 -2.54
N VAL A 94 29.39 -6.50 -3.18
CA VAL A 94 29.73 -7.93 -3.04
C VAL A 94 30.69 -8.26 -4.18
N ASP A 95 31.86 -8.79 -3.82
CA ASP A 95 32.89 -9.27 -4.74
C ASP A 95 32.39 -10.51 -5.51
N PRO A 96 32.39 -10.49 -6.85
CA PRO A 96 31.96 -11.63 -7.67
C PRO A 96 32.79 -12.92 -7.48
N SER A 97 33.94 -12.86 -6.80
CA SER A 97 34.83 -14.02 -6.61
C SER A 97 34.37 -15.03 -5.54
N SER A 98 33.29 -14.71 -4.79
CA SER A 98 32.83 -15.48 -3.62
C SER A 98 31.61 -16.38 -3.84
N ALA A 99 31.16 -16.54 -5.08
CA ALA A 99 30.05 -17.43 -5.44
C ALA A 99 30.55 -18.54 -6.37
N TRP A 100 30.96 -19.65 -5.76
CA TRP A 100 30.87 -20.96 -6.40
C TRP A 100 29.52 -21.57 -6.02
#